data_AF-A0A2S8SNX6-F1
#
_entry.id   AF-A0A2S8SNX6-F1
#
_cell.length_a   1.000
_cell.length_b   1.000
_cell.length_c   1.000
_cell.angle_alpha   90.00
_cell.angle_beta   90.00
_cell.angle_gamma   90.00
#
_symmetry.space_group_name_H-M   'P 1'
#
loop_
_entity.id
_entity.type
_entity.pdbx_description
1 polymer ?
#
loop_
_entity_poly.entity_id
_entity_poly.type
_entity_poly.pdbx_seq_one_letter_code
_entity_poly.pdbx_strand_id
1 'polypeptide(L)'
;MIRQIATFVGRHFLRQAVASGAQKTLGNALDPKFGLKLLRDRRIPLKSKVAAFALGLGAVVVLEILELPLQTALALLLPFIGLAADFALDGVELLAGPLLFATLMLPYLAPRDIVEQIRAEAGQTDSQGRVYVTAPVSNSSN
;
A
#
# COMPACT_ATOMS: atom_id res chain seq x y z
N MET A 1 16.01 -6.35 30.24
CA MET A 1 16.68 -5.27 29.47
C MET A 1 16.79 -5.55 27.96
N ILE A 2 16.85 -6.83 27.51
CA ILE A 2 16.90 -7.20 26.08
C ILE A 2 15.64 -6.78 25.28
N ARG A 3 14.48 -6.69 25.92
CA ARG A 3 13.20 -6.29 25.31
C ARG A 3 13.11 -4.84 24.83
N GLN A 4 13.99 -3.94 25.27
CA GLN A 4 13.97 -2.52 24.87
C GLN A 4 14.88 -2.21 23.67
N ILE A 5 15.90 -3.03 23.43
CA ILE A 5 16.85 -2.83 22.34
C ILE A 5 16.26 -3.33 21.00
N ALA A 6 15.54 -4.46 21.02
CA ALA A 6 14.90 -5.03 19.83
C ALA A 6 13.85 -4.09 19.20
N THR A 7 13.09 -3.35 20.02
CA THR A 7 12.06 -2.41 19.55
C THR A 7 12.64 -1.12 18.96
N PHE A 8 13.85 -0.74 19.36
CA PHE A 8 14.50 0.49 18.89
C PHE A 8 15.21 0.27 17.56
N VAL A 9 15.92 -0.86 17.42
CA VAL A 9 16.63 -1.22 16.19
C VAL A 9 15.64 -1.58 15.08
N GLY A 10 14.63 -2.41 15.37
CA GLY A 10 13.63 -2.83 14.37
C GLY A 10 12.84 -1.64 13.78
N ARG A 11 12.41 -0.68 14.62
CA ARG A 11 11.66 0.49 14.13
C ARG A 11 12.51 1.45 13.30
N HIS A 12 13.81 1.53 13.55
CA HIS A 12 14.66 2.46 12.80
C HIS A 12 15.02 1.92 11.42
N PHE A 13 15.32 0.63 11.32
CA PHE A 13 15.57 -0.05 10.04
C PHE A 13 14.29 -0.21 9.21
N LEU A 14 13.13 -0.50 9.82
CA LEU A 14 11.84 -0.51 9.13
C LEU A 14 11.49 0.89 8.58
N ARG A 15 11.71 1.95 9.36
CA ARG A 15 11.50 3.33 8.89
C ARG A 15 12.49 3.75 7.82
N GLN A 16 13.76 3.34 7.90
CA GLN A 16 14.75 3.62 6.87
C GLN A 16 14.53 2.81 5.59
N ALA A 17 14.13 1.54 5.66
CA ALA A 17 13.80 0.78 4.46
C ALA A 17 12.58 1.38 3.73
N VAL A 18 11.55 1.77 4.49
CA VAL A 18 10.34 2.43 3.95
C VAL A 18 10.62 3.85 3.47
N ALA A 19 11.47 4.63 4.16
CA ALA A 19 11.72 6.04 3.82
C ALA A 19 12.85 6.25 2.80
N SER A 20 13.85 5.35 2.73
CA SER A 20 15.05 5.55 1.88
C SER A 20 14.88 4.95 0.49
N GLY A 21 14.13 3.84 0.36
CA GLY A 21 13.96 3.14 -0.92
C GLY A 21 12.79 3.63 -1.76
N ALA A 22 11.65 3.95 -1.13
CA ALA A 22 10.42 4.29 -1.85
C ALA A 22 10.29 5.78 -2.22
N GLN A 23 10.97 6.68 -1.51
CA GLN A 23 10.66 8.11 -1.61
C GLN A 23 11.53 8.89 -2.60
N LYS A 24 12.74 8.40 -2.92
CA LYS A 24 13.72 9.18 -3.70
C LYS A 24 13.67 8.94 -5.22
N THR A 25 13.01 7.89 -5.69
CA THR A 25 12.99 7.51 -7.13
C THR A 25 11.57 7.46 -7.72
N LEU A 26 10.53 7.53 -6.88
CA LEU A 26 9.15 7.10 -7.19
C LEU A 26 8.09 8.17 -6.87
N GLY A 27 8.50 9.44 -6.80
CA GLY A 27 7.79 10.59 -6.22
C GLY A 27 6.41 10.99 -6.81
N ASN A 28 5.76 10.14 -7.60
CA ASN A 28 4.36 10.29 -7.97
C ASN A 28 3.66 8.97 -8.38
N ALA A 29 4.43 7.87 -8.51
CA ALA A 29 3.96 6.59 -9.04
C ALA A 29 3.48 5.64 -7.92
N LEU A 30 4.11 5.67 -6.75
CA LEU A 30 3.72 4.83 -5.61
C LEU A 30 3.24 5.70 -4.45
N ASP A 31 2.01 6.19 -4.57
CA ASP A 31 1.29 6.83 -3.46
C ASP A 31 0.27 5.83 -2.86
N PRO A 32 0.63 5.09 -1.80
CA PRO A 32 -0.26 4.12 -1.18
C PRO A 32 -1.49 4.79 -0.52
N LYS A 33 -1.40 6.08 -0.14
CA LYS A 33 -2.55 6.81 0.41
C LYS A 33 -3.58 7.06 -0.68
N PHE A 34 -3.13 7.47 -1.86
CA PHE A 34 -3.99 7.64 -3.03
C PHE A 34 -4.59 6.29 -3.48
N GLY A 35 -3.78 5.24 -3.52
CA GLY A 35 -4.23 3.87 -3.77
C GLY A 35 -5.35 3.41 -2.83
N LEU A 36 -5.20 3.67 -1.53
CA LEU A 36 -6.22 3.37 -0.54
C LEU A 36 -7.49 4.22 -0.72
N LYS A 37 -7.34 5.49 -1.11
CA LYS A 37 -8.48 6.36 -1.46
C LYS A 37 -9.26 5.79 -2.65
N LEU A 38 -8.58 5.32 -3.70
CA LEU A 38 -9.20 4.67 -4.85
C LEU A 38 -9.91 3.36 -4.46
N LEU A 39 -9.33 2.55 -3.57
CA LEU A 39 -9.97 1.32 -3.08
C LEU A 39 -11.29 1.60 -2.38
N ARG A 40 -11.37 2.71 -1.64
CA ARG A 40 -12.57 3.14 -0.91
C ARG A 40 -13.59 3.86 -1.79
N ASP A 41 -13.17 4.46 -2.90
CA ASP A 41 -14.07 5.21 -3.78
C ASP A 41 -15.07 4.29 -4.50
N ARG A 42 -16.36 4.64 -4.45
CA ARG A 42 -17.46 3.86 -5.04
C ARG A 42 -17.54 3.98 -6.56
N ARG A 43 -16.94 5.03 -7.14
CA ARG A 43 -16.89 5.26 -8.59
C ARG A 43 -15.99 4.23 -9.30
N ILE A 44 -15.03 3.64 -8.59
CA ILE A 44 -14.12 2.66 -9.16
C ILE A 44 -14.83 1.32 -9.36
N PRO A 45 -14.82 0.74 -10.58
CA PRO A 45 -15.47 -0.53 -10.88
C PRO A 45 -14.97 -1.67 -9.99
N LEU A 46 -15.88 -2.53 -9.54
CA LEU A 46 -15.55 -3.70 -8.72
C LEU A 46 -14.54 -4.62 -9.42
N LYS A 47 -14.64 -4.75 -10.75
CA LYS A 47 -13.72 -5.57 -11.56
C LYS A 47 -12.26 -5.15 -11.41
N SER A 48 -11.98 -3.84 -11.43
CA SER A 48 -10.61 -3.31 -11.25
C SER A 48 -10.09 -3.57 -9.82
N LYS A 49 -10.96 -3.47 -8.81
CA LYS A 49 -10.59 -3.78 -7.42
C LYS A 49 -10.26 -5.25 -7.25
N VAL A 50 -11.11 -6.14 -7.76
CA VAL A 50 -10.89 -7.59 -7.72
C VAL A 50 -9.62 -7.96 -8.46
N ALA A 51 -9.37 -7.40 -9.65
CA ALA A 51 -8.13 -7.62 -10.39
C ALA A 51 -6.89 -7.16 -9.61
N ALA A 52 -6.95 -6.00 -8.95
CA ALA A 52 -5.86 -5.50 -8.13
C ALA A 52 -5.57 -6.40 -6.93
N PHE A 53 -6.61 -6.91 -6.25
CA PHE A 53 -6.46 -7.87 -5.16
C PHE A 53 -5.95 -9.24 -5.65
N ALA A 54 -6.42 -9.72 -6.81
CA ALA A 54 -5.98 -10.98 -7.38
C ALA A 54 -4.49 -10.94 -7.74
N LEU A 55 -4.03 -9.83 -8.34
CA LEU A 55 -2.60 -9.61 -8.61
C LEU A 55 -1.79 -9.49 -7.32
N GLY A 56 -2.33 -8.81 -6.31
CA GLY A 56 -1.67 -8.73 -5.00
C GLY A 56 -1.55 -10.07 -4.29
N LEU A 57 -2.60 -10.89 -4.34
CA LEU A 57 -2.59 -12.24 -3.80
C LEU A 57 -1.59 -13.13 -4.57
N GLY A 58 -1.59 -13.05 -5.91
CA GLY A 58 -0.62 -13.77 -6.73
C GLY A 58 0.82 -13.37 -6.41
N ALA A 59 1.08 -12.08 -6.18
CA ALA A 59 2.40 -11.60 -5.80
C ALA A 59 2.84 -12.17 -4.44
N VAL A 60 1.96 -12.16 -3.44
CA VAL A 60 2.24 -12.74 -2.11
C VAL A 60 2.50 -14.24 -2.19
N VAL A 61 1.71 -15.00 -2.94
CA VAL A 61 1.94 -16.45 -3.13
C VAL A 61 3.31 -16.72 -3.74
N VAL A 62 3.73 -15.92 -4.72
CA VAL A 62 5.08 -16.06 -5.31
C VAL A 62 6.15 -15.74 -4.28
N LEU A 63 5.97 -14.71 -3.45
CA LEU A 63 6.90 -14.36 -2.38
C LEU A 63 6.99 -15.47 -1.33
N GLU A 64 5.86 -16.02 -0.86
CA GLU A 64 5.86 -17.13 0.10
C GLU A 64 6.61 -18.35 -0.43
N ILE A 65 6.40 -18.73 -1.70
CA ILE A 65 7.15 -19.83 -2.32
C ILE A 65 8.66 -19.56 -2.28
N LEU A 66 9.07 -18.30 -2.45
CA LEU A 66 10.47 -17.89 -2.40
C LEU A 66 11.01 -17.84 -0.97
N GLU A 67 10.16 -17.69 0.04
CA GLU A 67 10.52 -17.64 1.46
C GLU A 67 10.64 -19.04 2.10
N LEU A 68 9.96 -20.06 1.57
CA LEU A 68 10.04 -21.45 2.03
C LEU A 68 11.46 -21.97 2.32
N PRO A 69 12.50 -21.70 1.49
CA PRO A 69 13.87 -22.14 1.78
C PRO A 69 14.44 -21.49 3.04
N LEU A 70 14.18 -20.20 3.25
CA LEU A 70 14.63 -19.45 4.41
C LEU A 70 13.89 -19.88 5.67
N GLN A 71 12.57 -20.05 5.56
CA GLN A 71 11.68 -20.56 6.61
C GLN A 71 12.13 -21.95 7.08
N THR A 72 12.45 -22.86 6.15
CA THR A 72 12.97 -24.20 6.46
C THR A 72 14.29 -24.13 7.23
N ALA A 73 15.20 -23.23 6.85
CA ALA A 73 16.47 -23.04 7.54
C ALA A 73 16.28 -22.48 8.97
N LEU A 74 15.36 -21.53 9.16
CA LEU A 74 15.03 -20.95 10.46
C LEU A 74 14.32 -21.96 11.38
N ALA A 75 13.40 -22.75 10.85
CA ALA A 75 12.70 -23.80 11.58
C ALA A 75 13.66 -24.88 12.10
N LEU A 76 14.72 -25.18 11.36
CA LEU A 76 15.79 -26.09 11.80
C LEU A 76 16.58 -25.53 13.00
N LEU A 77 16.78 -24.20 13.04
CA LEU A 77 17.61 -23.53 14.05
C LEU A 77 16.84 -23.17 15.33
N LEU A 78 15.55 -22.82 15.22
CA LEU A 78 14.69 -22.45 16.36
C LEU A 78 13.28 -23.09 16.23
N PRO A 79 13.12 -24.39 16.54
CA PRO A 79 11.92 -25.14 16.17
C PRO A 79 10.61 -24.62 16.79
N PHE A 80 10.62 -24.19 18.07
CA PHE A 80 9.39 -23.76 18.74
C PHE A 80 9.08 -22.26 18.57
N ILE A 81 10.10 -21.41 18.59
CA ILE A 81 9.94 -19.95 18.43
C ILE A 81 9.79 -19.60 16.95
N GLY A 82 10.53 -20.29 16.07
CA GLY A 82 10.43 -20.16 14.63
C GLY A 82 9.02 -20.43 14.17
N LEU A 83 8.48 -21.62 14.46
CA LEU A 83 7.15 -22.02 13.98
C LEU A 83 6.02 -21.07 14.43
N ALA A 84 6.04 -20.60 15.68
CA ALA A 84 5.00 -19.67 16.15
C ALA A 84 5.12 -18.26 15.55
N ALA A 85 6.34 -17.75 15.36
CA ALA A 85 6.57 -16.45 14.75
C ALA A 85 6.21 -16.47 13.26
N ASP A 86 6.57 -17.54 12.59
CA ASP A 86 6.32 -17.85 11.19
C ASP A 86 4.82 -17.86 10.86
N PHE A 87 4.03 -18.67 11.56
CA PHE A 87 2.56 -18.68 11.42
C PHE A 87 1.91 -17.31 11.64
N ALA A 88 2.42 -16.51 12.58
CA ALA A 88 1.89 -15.19 12.87
C ALA A 88 2.26 -14.17 11.78
N LEU A 89 3.48 -14.24 11.25
CA LEU A 89 3.97 -13.35 10.20
C LEU A 89 3.29 -13.68 8.86
N ASP A 90 3.24 -14.96 8.48
CA ASP A 90 2.57 -15.43 7.26
C ASP A 90 1.10 -15.02 7.25
N GLY A 91 0.39 -15.18 8.38
CA GLY A 91 -1.01 -14.78 8.50
C GLY A 91 -1.22 -13.27 8.32
N VAL A 92 -0.29 -12.44 8.80
CA VAL A 92 -0.34 -10.98 8.60
C VAL A 92 0.00 -10.63 7.16
N GLU A 93 1.00 -11.27 6.58
CA GLU A 93 1.43 -11.05 5.20
C GLU A 93 0.35 -11.43 4.19
N LEU A 94 -0.31 -12.56 4.38
CA LEU A 94 -1.40 -13.02 3.53
C LEU A 94 -2.57 -12.02 3.50
N LEU A 95 -2.76 -11.24 4.57
CA LEU A 95 -3.81 -10.21 4.64
C LEU A 95 -3.33 -8.83 4.18
N ALA A 96 -2.15 -8.41 4.65
CA ALA A 96 -1.61 -7.08 4.40
C ALA A 96 -0.98 -6.96 3.02
N GLY A 97 -0.32 -8.01 2.54
CA GLY A 97 0.36 -8.07 1.25
C GLY A 97 -0.59 -7.80 0.08
N PRO A 98 -1.71 -8.54 -0.07
CA PRO A 98 -2.64 -8.31 -1.17
C PRO A 98 -3.28 -6.92 -1.09
N LEU A 99 -3.53 -6.41 0.12
CA LEU A 99 -4.05 -5.06 0.33
C LEU A 99 -3.05 -4.00 -0.12
N LEU A 100 -1.78 -4.12 0.27
CA LEU A 100 -0.73 -3.20 -0.14
C LEU A 100 -0.56 -3.24 -1.67
N PHE A 101 -0.42 -4.42 -2.26
CA PHE A 101 -0.32 -4.54 -3.71
C PHE A 101 -1.56 -3.98 -4.42
N ALA A 102 -2.77 -4.24 -3.91
CA ALA A 102 -3.98 -3.68 -4.46
C ALA A 102 -3.97 -2.15 -4.43
N THR A 103 -3.51 -1.52 -3.33
CA THR A 103 -3.39 -0.05 -3.27
C THR A 103 -2.41 0.49 -4.33
N LEU A 104 -1.31 -0.22 -4.58
CA LEU A 104 -0.30 0.21 -5.55
C LEU A 104 -0.72 -0.03 -6.99
N MET A 105 -1.45 -1.11 -7.27
CA MET A 105 -1.86 -1.51 -8.62
C MET A 105 -3.15 -0.82 -9.08
N LEU A 106 -4.05 -0.47 -8.16
CA LEU A 106 -5.36 0.08 -8.53
C LEU A 106 -5.30 1.38 -9.37
N PRO A 107 -4.37 2.33 -9.18
CA PRO A 107 -4.21 3.49 -10.06
C PRO A 107 -3.98 3.13 -11.54
N TYR A 108 -3.41 1.95 -11.81
CA TYR A 108 -3.08 1.50 -13.16
C TYR A 108 -4.18 0.64 -13.79
N LEU A 109 -5.02 0.00 -12.96
CA LEU A 109 -6.09 -0.91 -13.40
C LEU A 109 -7.47 -0.26 -13.45
N ALA A 110 -7.66 0.86 -12.75
CA ALA A 110 -8.90 1.62 -12.78
C ALA A 110 -9.00 2.50 -14.05
N PRO A 111 -10.22 2.86 -14.48
CA PRO A 111 -10.42 3.79 -15.60
C PRO A 111 -9.70 5.13 -15.35
N ARG A 112 -8.90 5.55 -16.33
CA ARG A 112 -8.02 6.74 -16.19
C ARG A 112 -8.78 8.01 -15.87
N ASP A 113 -9.91 8.24 -16.53
CA ASP A 113 -10.74 9.44 -16.34
C ASP A 113 -11.18 9.60 -14.87
N ILE A 114 -11.55 8.50 -14.22
CA ILE A 114 -11.98 8.49 -12.82
C ILE A 114 -10.78 8.71 -11.89
N VAL A 115 -9.63 8.09 -12.19
CA VAL A 115 -8.40 8.25 -11.41
C VAL A 115 -7.90 9.70 -11.47
N GLU A 116 -7.91 10.31 -12.65
CA GLU A 116 -7.53 11.71 -12.87
C GLU A 116 -8.48 12.68 -12.17
N GLN A 117 -9.79 12.42 -12.24
CA GLN A 117 -10.80 13.19 -11.49
C GLN A 117 -10.53 13.14 -9.98
N ILE A 118 -10.33 11.95 -9.40
CA ILE A 118 -10.06 11.77 -7.97
C ILE A 118 -8.73 12.41 -7.55
N ARG A 119 -7.73 12.40 -8.45
CA ARG A 119 -6.43 13.03 -8.24
C ARG A 119 -6.54 14.56 -8.24
N ALA A 120 -7.31 15.13 -9.16
CA ALA A 120 -7.59 16.57 -9.19
C ALA A 120 -8.33 17.02 -7.92
N GLU A 121 -9.35 16.28 -7.48
CA GLU A 121 -10.05 16.51 -6.21
C GLU A 121 -9.09 16.45 -5.00
N ALA A 122 -8.12 15.52 -5.01
CA ALA A 122 -7.12 15.41 -3.97
C ALA A 122 -6.14 16.61 -3.96
N GLY A 123 -5.70 17.08 -5.13
CA GLY A 123 -4.82 18.24 -5.26
C GLY A 123 -5.50 19.57 -4.90
N GLN A 124 -6.82 19.68 -5.08
CA GLN A 124 -7.61 20.85 -4.67
C GLN A 124 -7.87 20.93 -3.16
N THR A 125 -7.66 19.82 -2.43
CA THR A 125 -7.96 19.72 -1.00
C THR A 125 -6.81 20.23 -0.10
N ASP A 126 -5.65 20.66 -0.64
CA ASP A 126 -4.49 21.05 0.18
C ASP A 126 -3.80 22.35 -0.27
N SER A 127 -4.04 23.48 0.40
CA SER A 127 -3.00 24.03 1.32
C SER A 127 -3.50 24.42 2.72
N GLN A 128 -4.79 24.27 3.03
CA GLN A 128 -5.39 24.65 4.33
C GLN A 128 -6.61 23.80 4.74
N GLY A 129 -6.88 22.67 4.08
CA GLY A 129 -8.06 21.83 4.39
C GLY A 129 -9.41 22.49 4.09
N ARG A 130 -9.43 23.56 3.27
CA ARG A 130 -10.66 24.18 2.77
C ARG A 130 -10.99 23.62 1.39
N VAL A 131 -12.22 23.11 1.25
CA VAL A 131 -12.82 22.82 -0.05
C VAL A 131 -13.05 24.16 -0.76
N TYR A 132 -12.24 24.48 -1.75
CA TYR A 132 -12.56 25.59 -2.65
C TYR A 132 -13.68 25.12 -3.56
N VAL A 133 -14.92 25.42 -3.17
CA VAL A 133 -16.04 25.46 -4.12
C VAL A 133 -15.66 26.54 -5.12
N THR A 134 -15.15 26.14 -6.29
CA THR A 134 -15.03 27.06 -7.42
C THR A 134 -16.44 27.56 -7.69
N ALA A 135 -16.69 28.82 -7.32
CA ALA A 135 -17.94 29.49 -7.63
C ALA A 135 -18.21 29.37 -9.14
N PRO A 136 -19.48 29.22 -9.56
CA PRO A 136 -19.81 29.25 -10.98
C PRO A 136 -19.24 30.54 -11.55
N VAL A 137 -18.42 30.42 -12.60
CA VAL A 137 -17.95 31.55 -13.38
C VAL A 137 -19.20 32.25 -13.89
N SER A 138 -19.60 33.35 -13.25
CA SER A 138 -20.63 34.23 -13.77
C SER A 138 -20.04 34.82 -15.04
N ASN A 139 -20.49 34.30 -16.17
CA ASN A 139 -20.14 34.80 -17.47
C ASN A 139 -20.80 36.19 -17.62
N SER A 140 -20.11 37.24 -17.17
CA SER A 140 -20.50 38.63 -17.36
C SER A 140 -19.61 39.26 -18.42
N SER A 141 -20.05 39.22 -19.66
CA SER A 141 -19.72 40.10 -20.82
C SER A 141 -20.18 39.37 -22.08
N ASN A 142 -21.00 39.90 -22.99
CA ASN A 142 -21.69 41.17 -23.17
C ASN A 142 -22.99 40.87 -23.94
#